data_AF-A0A4R1HHA2-F1
#
_entry.id   AF-A0A4R1HHA2-F1
#
_cell.length_a   1.000
_cell.length_b   1.000
_cell.length_c   1.000
_cell.angle_alpha   90.00
_cell.angle_beta   90.00
_cell.angle_gamma   90.00
#
_symmetry.space_group_name_H-M   'P 1'
#
loop_
_entity.id
_entity.type
_entity.pdbx_description
1 polymer ?
#
loop_
_entity_poly.entity_id
_entity_poly.type
_entity_poly.pdbx_seq_one_letter_code
_entity_poly.pdbx_strand_id
1 'polypeptide(L)'
;MLISGSATSVSWIPSEAVTGMTKASFTTGVTHYDEPPSDRAGTLAQLDAAGAEDRFRFANRLSAWAEVSGGRIVDAGFSDDSRGVMGGTTLRFGPLSTRLAAIALPHQREQLIGSDTRVTFRQTYGGRPAMPFPRRVSYPPYVQVSGPLVWTTLELDLHADGRVVHRLAGASRFPRHWVYDASGVLDQKSGVADFAEWARTSFGEHSPWGGQDSPAFVSAVETALEREVADVIMRGGARPAIRTLTRGETLTRQGDPAAELYLVLDGVLSAAVDDQELGLLGPGSVLGERGLIEGRRTATLTAETAVRVAVAPSEAVEFDALHAISEGHRREDGLAAWDTGEVRG
;
A
#
# COMPACT_ATOMS: atom_id res chain seq x y z
N MET A 1 -16.80 23.64 18.49
CA MET A 1 -15.48 23.44 17.84
C MET A 1 -15.71 22.61 16.61
N LEU A 2 -15.20 23.02 15.45
CA LEU A 2 -15.29 22.24 14.22
C LEU A 2 -13.99 21.44 14.05
N ILE A 3 -14.12 20.15 13.81
CA ILE A 3 -13.01 19.24 13.48
C ILE A 3 -13.21 18.81 12.04
N SER A 4 -12.14 18.83 11.25
CA SER A 4 -12.13 18.28 9.91
C SER A 4 -10.93 17.36 9.72
N GLY A 5 -11.09 16.38 8.84
CA GLY A 5 -10.04 15.44 8.50
C GLY A 5 -10.19 14.96 7.08
N SER A 6 -9.10 14.45 6.51
CA SER A 6 -9.14 13.75 5.24
C SER A 6 -8.03 12.73 5.13
N ALA A 7 -8.27 11.72 4.31
CA ALA A 7 -7.25 10.79 3.81
C ALA A 7 -7.49 10.55 2.32
N THR A 8 -6.41 10.39 1.56
CA THR A 8 -6.49 10.12 0.13
C THR A 8 -5.74 8.85 -0.19
N SER A 9 -6.33 7.92 -0.95
CA SER A 9 -5.59 6.84 -1.58
C SER A 9 -5.32 7.15 -3.04
N VAL A 10 -4.15 6.76 -3.55
CA VAL A 10 -3.80 6.77 -4.98
C VAL A 10 -3.33 5.37 -5.36
N SER A 11 -3.94 4.84 -6.41
CA SER A 11 -3.77 3.46 -6.84
C SER A 11 -3.08 3.40 -8.20
N TRP A 12 -1.96 2.70 -8.30
CA TRP A 12 -1.05 2.73 -9.45
C TRP A 12 -0.42 1.35 -9.69
N ILE A 13 -0.04 1.03 -10.93
CA ILE A 13 0.53 -0.27 -11.31
C ILE A 13 2.06 -0.20 -11.29
N PRO A 14 2.72 -0.86 -10.31
CA PRO A 14 4.17 -0.93 -10.28
C PRO A 14 4.75 -1.82 -11.37
N SER A 15 5.97 -1.51 -11.81
CA SER A 15 6.71 -2.28 -12.83
C SER A 15 6.95 -3.74 -12.44
N GLU A 16 7.05 -4.00 -11.13
CA GLU A 16 7.37 -5.28 -10.52
C GLU A 16 6.14 -6.14 -10.17
N ALA A 17 4.94 -5.55 -10.23
CA ALA A 17 3.69 -6.17 -9.78
C ALA A 17 3.10 -7.18 -10.78
N VAL A 18 3.46 -7.10 -12.07
CA VAL A 18 2.95 -8.02 -13.10
C VAL A 18 4.07 -8.96 -13.58
N THR A 19 3.92 -10.25 -13.29
CA THR A 19 4.88 -11.32 -13.65
C THR A 19 4.28 -12.36 -14.59
N GLY A 20 5.14 -13.20 -15.19
CA GLY A 20 4.71 -14.34 -16.01
C GLY A 20 4.24 -13.97 -17.42
N MET A 21 3.41 -14.82 -18.05
CA MET A 21 2.94 -14.60 -19.43
C MET A 21 2.09 -13.33 -19.60
N THR A 22 1.47 -12.82 -18.52
CA THR A 22 0.75 -11.54 -18.50
C THR A 22 1.66 -10.32 -18.50
N LYS A 23 2.96 -10.49 -18.18
CA LYS A 23 3.96 -9.44 -18.43
C LYS A 23 4.03 -9.10 -19.92
N ALA A 24 3.76 -10.06 -20.80
CA ALA A 24 3.83 -9.87 -22.25
C ALA A 24 2.97 -8.67 -22.70
N SER A 25 1.72 -8.53 -22.24
CA SER A 25 0.85 -7.41 -22.64
C SER A 25 1.29 -6.04 -22.11
N PHE A 26 2.07 -6.01 -21.02
CA PHE A 26 2.68 -4.79 -20.50
C PHE A 26 4.02 -4.48 -21.21
N THR A 27 4.79 -5.51 -21.58
CA THR A 27 6.07 -5.35 -22.29
C THR A 27 5.93 -5.15 -23.79
N THR A 28 4.86 -5.64 -24.43
CA THR A 28 4.57 -5.40 -25.85
C THR A 28 3.91 -4.05 -26.11
N GLY A 29 3.65 -3.26 -25.06
CA GLY A 29 3.12 -1.90 -25.15
C GLY A 29 1.60 -1.79 -25.21
N VAL A 30 0.86 -2.90 -25.11
CA VAL A 30 -0.62 -2.87 -25.12
C VAL A 30 -1.20 -2.20 -23.87
N THR A 31 -0.52 -2.37 -22.74
CA THR A 31 -0.77 -1.68 -21.46
C THR A 31 0.56 -1.19 -20.90
N HIS A 32 0.56 -0.28 -19.92
CA HIS A 32 1.80 0.24 -19.34
C HIS A 32 1.81 0.16 -17.80
N TYR A 33 3.02 0.17 -17.26
CA TYR A 33 3.26 0.42 -15.85
C TYR A 33 3.17 1.92 -15.58
N ASP A 34 2.82 2.28 -14.35
CA ASP A 34 2.76 3.67 -13.94
C ASP A 34 4.10 4.08 -13.35
N GLU A 35 4.47 5.35 -13.53
CA GLU A 35 5.50 5.94 -12.68
C GLU A 35 4.98 6.00 -11.24
N PRO A 36 5.83 5.77 -10.22
CA PRO A 36 5.43 5.93 -8.84
C PRO A 36 4.83 7.33 -8.61
N PRO A 37 3.68 7.45 -7.90
CA PRO A 37 3.13 8.73 -7.52
C PRO A 37 4.14 9.55 -6.70
N SER A 38 3.94 10.87 -6.64
CA SER A 38 4.68 11.71 -5.70
C SER A 38 4.36 11.31 -4.25
N ASP A 39 5.30 11.52 -3.33
CA ASP A 39 5.08 11.43 -1.89
C ASP A 39 4.19 12.55 -1.33
N ARG A 40 3.78 13.49 -2.18
CA ARG A 40 2.74 14.47 -1.93
C ARG A 40 1.51 14.18 -2.77
N ALA A 41 0.36 14.02 -2.13
CA ALA A 41 -0.91 14.04 -2.81
C ALA A 41 -1.15 15.42 -3.45
N GLY A 42 -1.53 15.43 -4.72
CA GLY A 42 -2.03 16.64 -5.35
C GLY A 42 -3.39 17.04 -4.78
N THR A 43 -3.77 18.30 -5.02
CA THR A 43 -5.16 18.76 -4.87
C THR A 43 -6.11 17.91 -5.72
N LEU A 44 -7.41 17.92 -5.41
CA LEU A 44 -8.40 17.20 -6.22
C LEU A 44 -8.35 17.57 -7.71
N ALA A 45 -8.15 18.84 -8.05
CA ALA A 45 -8.01 19.28 -9.44
C ALA A 45 -6.75 18.68 -10.10
N GLN A 46 -5.65 18.57 -9.37
CA GLN A 46 -4.43 17.90 -9.86
C GLN A 46 -4.65 16.40 -10.01
N LEU A 47 -5.41 15.77 -9.11
CA LEU A 47 -5.78 14.36 -9.23
C LEU A 47 -6.69 14.12 -10.44
N ASP A 48 -7.68 14.98 -10.70
CA ASP A 48 -8.52 14.89 -11.90
C ASP A 48 -7.67 15.00 -13.18
N ALA A 49 -6.76 15.99 -13.24
CA ALA A 49 -5.86 16.17 -14.39
C ALA A 49 -4.95 14.95 -14.58
N ALA A 50 -4.29 14.48 -13.51
CA ALA A 50 -3.42 13.32 -13.56
C ALA A 50 -4.17 12.03 -13.91
N GLY A 51 -5.43 11.87 -13.46
CA GLY A 51 -6.30 10.75 -13.83
C GLY A 51 -6.67 10.78 -15.32
N ALA A 52 -6.99 11.96 -15.85
CA ALA A 52 -7.28 12.16 -17.29
C ALA A 52 -6.04 11.91 -18.17
N GLU A 53 -4.85 12.17 -17.65
CA GLU A 53 -3.55 11.91 -18.26
C GLU A 53 -3.07 10.46 -18.09
N ASP A 54 -3.83 9.60 -17.42
CA ASP A 54 -3.49 8.19 -17.20
C ASP A 54 -2.22 7.97 -16.37
N ARG A 55 -2.01 8.83 -15.37
CA ARG A 55 -0.87 8.75 -14.44
C ARG A 55 -1.09 7.80 -13.27
N PHE A 56 -2.33 7.38 -13.04
CA PHE A 56 -2.72 6.40 -12.02
C PHE A 56 -4.03 5.72 -12.43
N ARG A 57 -4.41 4.65 -11.73
CA ARG A 57 -5.63 3.87 -12.01
C ARG A 57 -6.88 4.46 -11.38
N PHE A 58 -6.83 4.80 -10.11
CA PHE A 58 -7.86 5.60 -9.45
C PHE A 58 -7.35 6.21 -8.13
N ALA A 59 -8.04 7.23 -7.66
CA ALA A 59 -7.84 7.84 -6.35
C ALA A 59 -9.15 7.85 -5.55
N ASN A 60 -9.09 7.66 -4.24
CA ASN A 60 -10.22 7.75 -3.32
C ASN A 60 -9.88 8.79 -2.25
N ARG A 61 -10.57 9.94 -2.24
CA ARG A 61 -10.41 10.94 -1.19
C ARG A 61 -11.61 10.90 -0.25
N LEU A 62 -11.35 10.51 1.00
CA LEU A 62 -12.29 10.59 2.09
C LEU A 62 -12.04 11.88 2.87
N SER A 63 -13.04 12.73 2.99
CA SER A 63 -13.00 13.92 3.84
C SER A 63 -14.32 14.09 4.59
N ALA A 64 -14.21 14.53 5.83
CA ALA A 64 -15.37 14.69 6.69
C ALA A 64 -15.12 15.76 7.75
N TRP A 65 -16.20 16.13 8.43
CA TRP A 65 -16.19 17.08 9.54
C TRP A 65 -17.08 16.61 10.69
N ALA A 66 -16.79 17.10 11.89
CA ALA A 66 -17.59 16.91 13.09
C ALA A 66 -17.66 18.21 13.89
N GLU A 67 -18.85 18.60 14.31
CA GLU A 67 -19.08 19.69 15.25
C GLU A 67 -19.10 19.15 16.69
N VAL A 68 -18.32 19.79 17.56
CA VAL A 68 -18.15 19.42 18.96
C VAL A 68 -18.65 20.54 19.87
N SER A 69 -19.53 20.20 20.80
CA SER A 69 -20.02 21.08 21.86
C SER A 69 -19.97 20.36 23.21
N GLY A 70 -19.43 21.01 24.24
CA GLY A 70 -19.31 20.42 25.58
C GLY A 70 -18.52 19.10 25.62
N GLY A 71 -17.53 18.93 24.73
CA GLY A 71 -16.75 17.69 24.62
C GLY A 71 -17.48 16.52 23.93
N ARG A 72 -18.65 16.77 23.31
CA ARG A 72 -19.43 15.77 22.58
C ARG A 72 -19.62 16.17 21.13
N ILE A 73 -19.68 15.19 20.24
CA ILE A 73 -20.04 15.37 18.84
C ILE A 73 -21.55 15.62 18.77
N VAL A 74 -21.94 16.79 18.26
CA VAL A 74 -23.34 17.20 18.13
C VAL A 74 -23.84 17.13 16.69
N ASP A 75 -22.93 17.20 15.71
CA ASP A 75 -23.22 17.00 14.30
C ASP A 75 -21.97 16.49 13.57
N ALA A 76 -22.14 15.80 12.46
CA ALA A 76 -21.03 15.31 11.65
C ALA A 76 -21.51 14.93 10.24
N GLY A 77 -20.64 15.10 9.24
CA GLY A 77 -20.95 14.73 7.87
C GLY A 77 -19.72 14.58 6.98
N PHE A 78 -19.94 13.94 5.82
CA PHE A 78 -18.95 13.96 4.74
C PHE A 78 -18.81 15.37 4.18
N SER A 79 -17.60 15.76 3.81
CA SER A 79 -17.35 17.01 3.10
C SER A 79 -17.69 16.86 1.61
N ASP A 80 -18.04 17.95 0.94
CA ASP A 80 -18.41 17.96 -0.49
C ASP A 80 -17.28 17.46 -1.41
N ASP A 81 -16.05 17.61 -0.94
CA ASP A 81 -14.83 17.20 -1.64
C ASP A 81 -14.44 15.73 -1.37
N SER A 82 -15.26 14.99 -0.61
CA SER A 82 -15.08 13.55 -0.36
C SER A 82 -15.54 12.76 -1.58
N ARG A 83 -14.64 12.49 -2.51
CA ARG A 83 -14.98 11.76 -3.75
C ARG A 83 -13.79 10.97 -4.28
N GLY A 84 -14.04 10.23 -5.34
CA GLY A 84 -13.01 9.51 -6.05
C GLY A 84 -12.78 10.03 -7.46
N VAL A 85 -11.65 9.65 -8.03
CA VAL A 85 -11.24 9.95 -9.41
C VAL A 85 -10.84 8.64 -10.08
N MET A 86 -11.55 8.23 -11.12
CA MET A 86 -11.10 7.12 -11.97
C MET A 86 -10.14 7.63 -13.04
N GLY A 87 -9.00 6.94 -13.20
CA GLY A 87 -8.07 7.20 -14.29
C GLY A 87 -8.55 6.62 -15.62
N GLY A 88 -7.96 7.11 -16.70
CA GLY A 88 -8.03 6.44 -18.00
C GLY A 88 -7.17 5.18 -18.05
N THR A 89 -7.16 4.50 -19.19
CA THR A 89 -6.12 3.54 -19.55
C THR A 89 -5.80 3.69 -21.02
N THR A 90 -4.54 3.97 -21.32
CA THR A 90 -4.01 4.18 -22.66
C THR A 90 -3.55 2.84 -23.20
N LEU A 91 -4.29 2.31 -24.17
CA LEU A 91 -3.94 1.11 -24.89
C LEU A 91 -3.17 1.49 -26.16
N ARG A 92 -2.06 0.79 -26.44
CA ARG A 92 -1.31 0.98 -27.70
C ARG A 92 -1.33 -0.30 -28.54
N PHE A 93 -1.58 -0.13 -29.84
CA PHE A 93 -1.59 -1.20 -30.83
C PHE A 93 -0.68 -0.79 -31.99
N GLY A 94 0.61 -1.11 -31.88
CA GLY A 94 1.64 -0.61 -32.79
C GLY A 94 1.74 0.93 -32.72
N PRO A 95 1.66 1.67 -33.84
CA PRO A 95 1.73 3.13 -33.83
C PRO A 95 0.43 3.82 -33.37
N LEU A 96 -0.67 3.07 -33.20
CA LEU A 96 -1.96 3.60 -32.77
C LEU A 96 -2.08 3.56 -31.25
N SER A 97 -2.64 4.61 -30.66
CA SER A 97 -2.99 4.65 -29.23
C SER A 97 -4.42 5.12 -29.04
N THR A 98 -5.14 4.48 -28.12
CA THR A 98 -6.48 4.90 -27.69
C THR A 98 -6.53 4.97 -26.17
N ARG A 99 -7.25 5.94 -25.62
CA ARG A 99 -7.49 6.05 -24.18
C ARG A 99 -8.92 5.62 -23.88
N LEU A 100 -9.05 4.57 -23.09
CA LEU A 100 -10.34 4.07 -22.64
C LEU A 100 -10.64 4.58 -21.23
N ALA A 101 -11.88 4.98 -21.00
CA ALA A 101 -12.34 5.40 -19.69
C ALA A 101 -12.64 4.19 -18.81
N ALA A 102 -12.14 4.19 -17.58
CA ALA A 102 -12.56 3.23 -16.58
C ALA A 102 -13.98 3.57 -16.09
N ILE A 103 -14.73 2.55 -15.66
CA ILE A 103 -16.10 2.73 -15.19
C ILE A 103 -16.07 2.81 -13.67
N ALA A 104 -16.34 3.99 -13.12
CA ALA A 104 -16.55 4.15 -11.69
C ALA A 104 -17.83 3.42 -11.25
N LEU A 105 -17.76 2.72 -10.13
CA LEU A 105 -18.95 2.20 -9.46
C LEU A 105 -19.48 3.23 -8.45
N PRO A 106 -20.75 3.12 -8.02
CA PRO A 106 -21.31 4.02 -7.02
C PRO A 106 -20.49 4.00 -5.72
N HIS A 107 -20.24 5.19 -5.16
CA HIS A 107 -19.62 5.32 -3.83
C HIS A 107 -20.45 4.56 -2.79
N GLN A 108 -19.77 3.78 -1.95
CA GLN A 108 -20.36 3.30 -0.70
C GLN A 108 -19.82 4.18 0.42
N ARG A 109 -20.73 4.81 1.15
CA ARG A 109 -20.42 5.70 2.27
C ARG A 109 -21.20 5.27 3.48
N GLU A 110 -20.52 5.25 4.62
CA GLU A 110 -21.11 4.92 5.90
C GLU A 110 -20.60 5.90 6.95
N GLN A 111 -21.52 6.40 7.78
CA GLN A 111 -21.22 7.23 8.94
C GLN A 111 -21.65 6.44 10.18
N LEU A 112 -20.67 6.04 10.97
CA LEU A 112 -20.85 5.23 12.16
C LEU A 112 -20.62 6.11 13.38
N ILE A 113 -21.68 6.38 14.13
CA ILE A 113 -21.59 7.08 15.40
C ILE A 113 -21.11 6.07 16.44
N GLY A 114 -19.80 6.02 16.67
CA GLY A 114 -19.18 5.05 17.57
C GLY A 114 -19.40 5.36 19.06
N SER A 115 -19.51 6.65 19.41
CA SER A 115 -19.83 7.15 20.75
C SER A 115 -20.13 8.65 20.70
N ASP A 116 -20.55 9.26 21.81
CA ASP A 116 -20.68 10.72 21.95
C ASP A 116 -19.38 11.48 21.67
N THR A 117 -18.22 10.82 21.69
CA THR A 117 -16.90 11.45 21.53
C THR A 117 -16.16 11.01 20.26
N ARG A 118 -16.76 10.14 19.44
CA ARG A 118 -16.13 9.63 18.22
C ARG A 118 -17.17 9.29 17.14
N VAL A 119 -16.93 9.81 15.95
CA VAL A 119 -17.62 9.41 14.71
C VAL A 119 -16.60 8.82 13.74
N THR A 120 -16.98 7.75 13.05
CA THR A 120 -16.18 7.06 12.05
C THR A 120 -16.86 7.21 10.70
N PHE A 121 -16.13 7.68 9.71
CA PHE A 121 -16.56 7.72 8.32
C PHE A 121 -15.85 6.64 7.53
N ARG A 122 -16.59 5.87 6.75
CA ARG A 122 -16.06 4.86 5.83
C ARG A 122 -16.47 5.21 4.41
N GLN A 123 -15.51 5.20 3.48
CA GLN A 123 -15.77 5.41 2.07
C GLN A 123 -15.02 4.39 1.21
N THR A 124 -15.79 3.61 0.46
CA THR A 124 -15.28 2.73 -0.59
C THR A 124 -15.44 3.40 -1.95
N TYR A 125 -14.35 3.43 -2.71
CA TYR A 125 -14.35 3.89 -4.08
C TYR A 125 -13.47 3.02 -4.97
N GLY A 126 -13.89 2.89 -6.23
CA GLY A 126 -13.20 2.16 -7.26
C GLY A 126 -14.14 1.83 -8.42
N GLY A 127 -13.79 0.81 -9.18
CA GLY A 127 -14.62 0.40 -10.29
C GLY A 127 -13.97 -0.61 -11.22
N ARG A 128 -14.33 -0.55 -12.49
CA ARG A 128 -13.82 -1.46 -13.53
C ARG A 128 -12.75 -0.73 -14.34
N PRO A 129 -11.48 -1.19 -14.29
CA PRO A 129 -10.45 -0.66 -15.15
C PRO A 129 -10.79 -0.92 -16.62
N ALA A 130 -10.30 -0.06 -17.51
CA ALA A 130 -10.60 -0.13 -18.94
C ALA A 130 -9.70 -1.13 -19.67
N MET A 131 -9.64 -2.36 -19.15
CA MET A 131 -8.86 -3.46 -19.70
C MET A 131 -9.77 -4.63 -20.08
N PRO A 132 -9.72 -5.12 -21.33
CA PRO A 132 -10.48 -6.30 -21.74
C PRO A 132 -9.88 -7.54 -21.08
N PHE A 133 -10.61 -8.12 -20.12
CA PHE A 133 -10.17 -9.32 -19.42
C PHE A 133 -11.08 -10.50 -19.76
N PRO A 134 -10.68 -11.39 -20.71
CA PRO A 134 -11.48 -12.55 -21.05
C PRO A 134 -11.42 -13.59 -19.92
N ARG A 135 -12.58 -13.91 -19.36
CA ARG A 135 -12.73 -14.90 -18.28
C ARG A 135 -13.69 -16.01 -18.71
N ARG A 136 -13.33 -17.25 -18.40
CA ARG A 136 -14.25 -18.38 -18.54
C ARG A 136 -15.33 -18.34 -17.46
N VAL A 137 -16.58 -18.56 -17.84
CA VAL A 137 -17.73 -18.63 -16.93
C VAL A 137 -18.46 -19.95 -17.13
N SER A 138 -19.20 -20.42 -16.12
CA SER A 138 -19.89 -21.71 -16.13
C SER A 138 -21.21 -21.72 -16.92
N TYR A 139 -21.61 -20.59 -17.50
CA TYR A 139 -22.86 -20.41 -18.24
C TYR A 139 -22.62 -19.72 -19.60
N PRO A 140 -23.46 -19.93 -20.63
CA PRO A 140 -23.32 -19.25 -21.92
C PRO A 140 -23.25 -17.70 -21.78
N PRO A 141 -22.37 -16.98 -22.51
CA PRO A 141 -21.53 -17.44 -23.63
C PRO A 141 -20.20 -18.13 -23.23
N TYR A 142 -20.04 -18.57 -21.98
CA TYR A 142 -18.88 -19.29 -21.42
C TYR A 142 -17.55 -18.52 -21.42
N VAL A 143 -17.48 -17.38 -22.11
CA VAL A 143 -16.42 -16.38 -22.03
C VAL A 143 -17.07 -15.01 -21.85
N GLN A 144 -16.74 -14.33 -20.77
CA GLN A 144 -17.11 -12.94 -20.53
C GLN A 144 -15.87 -12.05 -20.61
N VAL A 145 -15.99 -10.89 -21.23
CA VAL A 145 -14.94 -9.86 -21.21
C VAL A 145 -15.36 -8.82 -20.19
N SER A 146 -14.90 -8.98 -18.95
CA SER A 146 -15.17 -8.04 -17.86
C SER A 146 -13.94 -7.90 -16.99
N GLY A 147 -13.46 -6.67 -16.82
CA GLY A 147 -12.33 -6.39 -15.94
C GLY A 147 -12.67 -6.71 -14.47
N PRO A 148 -11.73 -7.30 -13.70
CA PRO A 148 -11.89 -7.44 -12.27
C PRO A 148 -11.99 -6.06 -11.61
N LEU A 149 -12.67 -5.98 -10.48
CA LEU A 149 -12.88 -4.75 -9.74
C LEU A 149 -11.61 -4.31 -9.03
N VAL A 150 -11.37 -3.02 -9.02
CA VAL A 150 -10.33 -2.37 -8.22
C VAL A 150 -11.01 -1.44 -7.23
N TRP A 151 -10.54 -1.37 -5.99
CA TRP A 151 -11.11 -0.49 -4.98
C TRP A 151 -10.16 -0.20 -3.83
N THR A 152 -10.46 0.86 -3.10
CA THR A 152 -9.97 1.07 -1.74
C THR A 152 -11.13 1.47 -0.85
N THR A 153 -11.06 1.07 0.41
CA THR A 153 -11.96 1.47 1.48
C THR A 153 -11.13 2.20 2.52
N LEU A 154 -11.39 3.50 2.65
CA LEU A 154 -10.78 4.35 3.65
C LEU A 154 -11.71 4.49 4.84
N GLU A 155 -11.13 4.59 6.02
CA GLU A 155 -11.81 5.00 7.24
C GLU A 155 -11.13 6.20 7.88
N LEU A 156 -11.96 7.08 8.46
CA LEU A 156 -11.56 8.32 9.10
C LEU A 156 -12.34 8.47 10.42
N ASP A 157 -11.63 8.40 11.54
CA ASP A 157 -12.15 8.66 12.87
C ASP A 157 -11.90 10.11 13.25
N LEU A 158 -12.97 10.83 13.60
CA LEU A 158 -12.91 12.16 14.21
C LEU A 158 -13.28 12.05 15.69
N HIS A 159 -12.39 12.51 16.57
CA HIS A 159 -12.57 12.47 18.02
C HIS A 159 -12.86 13.86 18.57
N ALA A 160 -13.72 13.96 19.58
CA ALA A 160 -14.12 15.23 20.19
C ALA A 160 -12.95 16.04 20.81
N ASP A 161 -11.83 15.39 21.09
CA ASP A 161 -10.58 16.01 21.59
C ASP A 161 -9.72 16.65 20.48
N GLY A 162 -10.13 16.56 19.22
CA GLY A 162 -9.39 17.07 18.06
C GLY A 162 -8.54 16.02 17.35
N ARG A 163 -8.42 14.79 17.87
CA ARG A 163 -7.67 13.74 17.20
C ARG A 163 -8.38 13.29 15.92
N VAL A 164 -7.59 13.10 14.86
CA VAL A 164 -8.02 12.55 13.58
C VAL A 164 -7.18 11.32 13.28
N VAL A 165 -7.82 10.17 13.06
CA VAL A 165 -7.14 8.91 12.73
C VAL A 165 -7.67 8.41 11.40
N HIS A 166 -6.78 7.97 10.51
CA HIS A 166 -7.16 7.42 9.22
C HIS A 166 -6.53 6.06 8.98
N ARG A 167 -7.17 5.21 8.17
CA ARG A 167 -6.64 3.91 7.78
C ARG A 167 -7.17 3.42 6.43
N LEU A 168 -6.36 2.63 5.74
CA LEU A 168 -6.82 1.78 4.64
C LEU A 168 -7.50 0.52 5.22
N ALA A 169 -8.81 0.59 5.42
CA ALA A 169 -9.57 -0.51 6.02
C ALA A 169 -9.76 -1.72 5.07
N GLY A 170 -9.74 -1.47 3.76
CA GLY A 170 -9.82 -2.52 2.76
C GLY A 170 -9.32 -2.07 1.39
N ALA A 171 -8.91 -3.03 0.57
CA ALA A 171 -8.45 -2.73 -0.79
C ALA A 171 -8.50 -3.98 -1.68
N SER A 172 -8.63 -3.75 -3.00
CA SER A 172 -8.32 -4.77 -3.98
C SER A 172 -6.87 -5.23 -3.85
N ARG A 173 -6.56 -6.49 -4.14
CA ARG A 173 -5.18 -7.00 -4.11
C ARG A 173 -4.29 -6.44 -5.22
N PHE A 174 -4.88 -5.77 -6.20
CA PHE A 174 -4.20 -5.08 -7.28
C PHE A 174 -5.09 -3.91 -7.72
N PRO A 175 -4.54 -2.74 -8.06
CA PRO A 175 -3.11 -2.41 -8.17
C PRO A 175 -2.47 -2.07 -6.79
N ARG A 176 -1.29 -1.43 -6.74
CA ARG A 176 -0.70 -0.97 -5.48
C ARG A 176 -1.39 0.32 -5.02
N HIS A 177 -1.57 0.50 -3.72
CA HIS A 177 -2.29 1.63 -3.13
C HIS A 177 -1.38 2.38 -2.15
N TRP A 178 -1.27 3.69 -2.33
CA TRP A 178 -0.61 4.60 -1.38
C TRP A 178 -1.66 5.46 -0.71
N VAL A 179 -1.51 5.71 0.60
CA VAL A 179 -2.42 6.54 1.38
C VAL A 179 -1.68 7.74 1.94
N TYR A 180 -2.33 8.89 1.81
CA TYR A 180 -1.83 10.19 2.22
C TYR A 180 -2.73 10.76 3.31
N ASP A 181 -2.10 11.42 4.27
CA ASP A 181 -2.77 12.07 5.38
C ASP A 181 -3.49 13.36 4.96
N ALA A 182 -4.04 14.10 5.94
CA ALA A 182 -4.75 15.35 5.69
C ALA A 182 -3.87 16.49 5.15
N SER A 183 -2.55 16.43 5.37
CA SER A 183 -1.57 17.38 4.81
C SER A 183 -1.11 17.00 3.40
N GLY A 184 -1.58 15.85 2.91
CA GLY A 184 -1.20 15.26 1.63
C GLY A 184 0.17 14.61 1.67
N VAL A 185 0.73 14.28 2.84
CA VAL A 185 1.98 13.52 2.96
C VAL A 185 1.67 12.04 2.91
N LEU A 186 2.47 11.29 2.15
CA LEU A 186 2.40 9.83 2.09
C LEU A 186 2.64 9.21 3.48
N ASP A 187 1.63 8.52 4.01
CA ASP A 187 1.61 7.95 5.36
C ASP A 187 1.62 6.41 5.34
N GLN A 188 0.94 5.79 4.36
CA GLN A 188 0.79 4.33 4.32
C GLN A 188 0.92 3.75 2.90
N LYS A 189 1.34 2.48 2.82
CA LYS A 189 1.38 1.73 1.55
C LYS A 189 0.72 0.37 1.70
N SER A 190 -0.03 -0.05 0.68
CA SER A 190 -0.50 -1.43 0.60
C SER A 190 0.69 -2.36 0.35
N GLY A 191 0.77 -3.40 1.17
CA GLY A 191 1.86 -4.36 1.14
C GLY A 191 1.81 -5.32 -0.06
N VAL A 192 0.64 -5.52 -0.65
CA VAL A 192 0.41 -6.54 -1.68
C VAL A 192 -0.02 -5.90 -3.00
N ALA A 193 0.55 -6.37 -4.11
CA ALA A 193 0.10 -6.14 -5.47
C ALA A 193 0.03 -7.48 -6.24
N ASP A 194 -0.91 -8.35 -5.85
CA ASP A 194 -1.10 -9.70 -6.39
C ASP A 194 -2.06 -9.70 -7.58
N PHE A 195 -1.49 -9.50 -8.77
CA PHE A 195 -2.22 -9.51 -10.03
C PHE A 195 -2.97 -10.83 -10.28
N ALA A 196 -2.35 -11.97 -9.96
CA ALA A 196 -2.89 -13.29 -10.33
C ALA A 196 -4.12 -13.65 -9.50
N GLU A 197 -4.07 -13.41 -8.19
CA GLU A 197 -5.22 -13.63 -7.32
C GLU A 197 -6.33 -12.60 -7.60
N TRP A 198 -5.97 -11.32 -7.79
CA TRP A 198 -6.93 -10.28 -8.20
C TRP A 198 -7.69 -10.66 -9.47
N ALA A 199 -6.98 -11.05 -10.52
CA ALA A 199 -7.54 -11.46 -11.81
C ALA A 199 -8.49 -12.66 -11.72
N ARG A 200 -8.37 -13.48 -10.67
CA ARG A 200 -9.21 -14.67 -10.44
C ARG A 200 -10.41 -14.39 -9.54
N THR A 201 -10.25 -13.50 -8.55
CA THR A 201 -11.18 -13.42 -7.42
C THR A 201 -11.97 -12.12 -7.35
N SER A 202 -11.49 -11.01 -7.91
CA SER A 202 -12.09 -9.67 -7.74
C SER A 202 -13.32 -9.43 -8.62
N PHE A 203 -14.34 -10.27 -8.48
CA PHE A 203 -15.61 -10.19 -9.21
C PHE A 203 -16.80 -10.46 -8.27
N GLY A 204 -17.93 -9.82 -8.56
CA GLY A 204 -19.21 -10.13 -7.92
C GLY A 204 -19.16 -10.00 -6.40
N GLU A 205 -19.54 -11.07 -5.71
CA GLU A 205 -19.65 -11.18 -4.24
C GLU A 205 -18.33 -10.90 -3.49
N HIS A 206 -17.18 -11.16 -4.11
CA HIS A 206 -15.85 -10.93 -3.52
C HIS A 206 -15.36 -9.48 -3.72
N SER A 207 -16.28 -8.53 -3.56
CA SER A 207 -16.02 -7.10 -3.63
C SER A 207 -17.00 -6.35 -2.72
N PRO A 208 -16.71 -5.08 -2.35
CA PRO A 208 -17.61 -4.31 -1.51
C PRO A 208 -19.03 -4.15 -2.09
N TRP A 209 -19.15 -4.10 -3.43
CA TRP A 209 -20.46 -4.08 -4.11
C TRP A 209 -21.18 -5.44 -4.12
N GLY A 210 -20.49 -6.49 -3.73
CA GLY A 210 -21.01 -7.83 -3.52
C GLY A 210 -21.12 -8.25 -2.05
N GLY A 211 -20.81 -7.35 -1.11
CA GLY A 211 -20.94 -7.58 0.33
C GLY A 211 -19.68 -8.08 1.04
N GLN A 212 -18.53 -8.20 0.36
CA GLN A 212 -17.26 -8.58 0.98
C GLN A 212 -16.15 -7.58 0.68
N ASP A 213 -15.58 -6.98 1.72
CA ASP A 213 -14.35 -6.21 1.60
C ASP A 213 -13.12 -7.10 1.86
N SER A 214 -11.98 -6.75 1.27
CA SER A 214 -10.72 -7.45 1.49
C SER A 214 -9.83 -6.64 2.42
N PRO A 215 -9.37 -7.19 3.56
CA PRO A 215 -8.49 -6.46 4.47
C PRO A 215 -7.19 -6.09 3.76
N ALA A 216 -6.78 -4.82 3.91
CA ALA A 216 -5.53 -4.35 3.35
C ALA A 216 -4.40 -4.58 4.37
N PHE A 217 -3.36 -5.31 3.97
CA PHE A 217 -2.10 -5.30 4.70
C PHE A 217 -1.39 -3.98 4.39
N VAL A 218 -1.10 -3.21 5.43
CA VAL A 218 -0.50 -1.88 5.33
C VAL A 218 0.87 -1.91 6.02
N SER A 219 1.87 -1.32 5.37
CA SER A 219 3.16 -1.05 5.97
C SER A 219 3.40 0.46 6.09
N ALA A 220 4.26 0.84 7.02
CA ALA A 220 4.80 2.19 7.08
C ALA A 220 5.58 2.52 5.79
N VAL A 221 5.69 3.82 5.50
CA VAL A 221 6.40 4.36 4.35
C VAL A 221 7.90 4.37 4.64
N GLU A 222 8.69 3.95 3.66
CA GLU A 222 10.15 4.01 3.76
C GLU A 222 10.67 5.46 3.76
N THR A 223 11.76 5.66 4.48
CA THR A 223 12.50 6.91 4.58
C THR A 223 13.15 7.28 3.24
N ALA A 224 13.53 8.55 3.06
CA ALA A 224 14.21 9.01 1.84
C ALA A 224 15.51 8.23 1.56
N LEU A 225 16.23 7.87 2.62
CA LEU A 225 17.46 7.09 2.54
C LEU A 225 17.21 5.65 2.10
N GLU A 226 16.14 5.01 2.60
CA GLU A 226 15.74 3.67 2.14
C GLU A 226 15.38 3.69 0.64
N ARG A 227 14.75 4.76 0.14
CA ARG A 227 14.48 4.90 -1.31
C ARG A 227 15.76 4.98 -2.13
N GLU A 228 16.74 5.74 -1.67
CA GLU A 228 18.04 5.85 -2.34
C GLU A 228 18.75 4.49 -2.39
N VAL A 229 18.80 3.78 -1.26
CA VAL A 229 19.39 2.44 -1.20
C VAL A 229 18.60 1.42 -2.03
N ALA A 230 17.27 1.51 -2.06
CA ALA A 230 16.44 0.68 -2.92
C ALA A 230 16.76 0.91 -4.41
N ASP A 231 16.94 2.17 -4.83
CA ASP A 231 17.36 2.51 -6.20
C ASP A 231 18.75 1.95 -6.52
N VAL A 232 19.70 2.02 -5.58
CA VAL A 232 21.04 1.40 -5.74
C VAL A 232 20.93 -0.12 -5.87
N ILE A 233 20.11 -0.79 -5.05
CA ILE A 233 19.90 -2.25 -5.14
C ILE A 233 19.28 -2.65 -6.48
N MET A 234 18.32 -1.86 -6.98
CA MET A 234 17.57 -2.19 -8.19
C MET A 234 18.28 -1.80 -9.49
N ARG A 235 19.11 -0.74 -9.47
CA ARG A 235 19.80 -0.19 -10.65
C ARG A 235 21.32 -0.37 -10.60
N GLY A 236 21.86 -0.86 -9.49
CA GLY A 236 23.24 -1.29 -9.36
C GLY A 236 23.57 -2.33 -10.42
N GLY A 237 24.78 -2.27 -10.98
CA GLY A 237 25.08 -2.85 -12.29
C GLY A 237 24.68 -4.30 -12.52
N ALA A 238 24.67 -5.15 -11.48
CA ALA A 238 24.18 -6.52 -11.57
C ALA A 238 22.72 -6.62 -11.10
N ARG A 239 21.86 -7.25 -11.92
CA ARG A 239 20.46 -7.49 -11.56
C ARG A 239 20.38 -8.33 -10.27
N PRO A 240 19.66 -7.87 -9.22
CA PRO A 240 19.61 -8.58 -7.96
C PRO A 240 18.91 -9.94 -8.12
N ALA A 241 19.36 -10.92 -7.33
CA ALA A 241 18.67 -12.20 -7.24
C ALA A 241 17.30 -12.02 -6.58
N ILE A 242 16.27 -12.70 -7.07
CA ILE A 242 14.94 -12.63 -6.47
C ILE A 242 14.70 -13.87 -5.62
N ARG A 243 14.31 -13.66 -4.36
CA ARG A 243 13.86 -14.71 -3.46
C ARG A 243 12.36 -14.54 -3.22
N THR A 244 11.63 -15.64 -3.28
CA THR A 244 10.18 -15.67 -3.02
C THR A 244 9.92 -16.53 -1.79
N LEU A 245 9.01 -16.07 -0.93
CA LEU A 245 8.54 -16.75 0.26
C LEU A 245 7.03 -16.92 0.16
N THR A 246 6.54 -18.05 0.66
CA THR A 246 5.14 -18.29 0.97
C THR A 246 4.82 -17.84 2.40
N ARG A 247 3.53 -17.62 2.68
CA ARG A 247 3.09 -17.20 4.01
C ARG A 247 3.57 -18.19 5.08
N GLY A 248 4.15 -17.67 6.16
CA GLY A 248 4.71 -18.41 7.29
C GLY A 248 6.18 -18.76 7.13
N GLU A 249 6.79 -18.59 5.95
CA GLU A 249 8.22 -18.83 5.78
C GLU A 249 9.07 -17.70 6.39
N THR A 250 10.17 -18.09 7.04
CA THR A 250 11.13 -17.17 7.65
C THR A 250 12.19 -16.75 6.63
N LEU A 251 12.35 -15.43 6.43
CA LEU A 251 13.41 -14.87 5.58
C LEU A 251 14.78 -14.93 6.28
N THR A 252 14.85 -14.53 7.54
CA THR A 252 16.03 -14.55 8.41
C THR A 252 15.63 -14.85 9.84
N ARG A 253 16.48 -15.55 10.61
CA ARG A 253 16.30 -15.68 12.06
C ARG A 253 17.30 -14.81 12.80
N GLN A 254 16.86 -14.23 13.92
CA GLN A 254 17.74 -13.52 14.83
C GLN A 254 18.91 -14.42 15.25
N GLY A 255 20.11 -13.85 15.30
CA GLY A 255 21.35 -14.54 15.64
C GLY A 255 22.04 -15.24 14.47
N ASP A 256 21.37 -15.47 13.33
CA ASP A 256 22.00 -16.05 12.14
C ASP A 256 23.14 -15.14 11.61
N PRO A 257 24.20 -15.69 10.99
CA PRO A 257 25.18 -14.88 10.28
C PRO A 257 24.54 -14.00 9.20
N ALA A 258 25.00 -12.77 9.07
CA ALA A 258 24.47 -11.82 8.09
C ALA A 258 25.50 -11.50 7.00
N ALA A 259 25.15 -11.75 5.75
CA ALA A 259 26.00 -11.49 4.58
C ALA A 259 25.26 -10.79 3.43
N GLU A 260 23.95 -10.62 3.55
CA GLU A 260 23.08 -10.12 2.48
C GLU A 260 22.09 -9.08 3.02
N LEU A 261 21.70 -8.16 2.15
CA LEU A 261 20.59 -7.23 2.29
C LEU A 261 19.40 -7.72 1.50
N TYR A 262 18.21 -7.31 1.93
CA TYR A 262 16.97 -7.55 1.21
C TYR A 262 16.22 -6.25 0.97
N LEU A 263 15.66 -6.09 -0.22
CA LEU A 263 14.66 -5.06 -0.53
C LEU A 263 13.33 -5.76 -0.76
N VAL A 264 12.31 -5.39 0.00
CA VAL A 264 10.96 -5.93 -0.22
C VAL A 264 10.38 -5.33 -1.50
N LEU A 265 10.04 -6.20 -2.45
CA LEU A 265 9.44 -5.81 -3.73
C LEU A 265 7.92 -5.98 -3.72
N ASP A 266 7.44 -7.03 -3.06
CA ASP A 266 6.03 -7.32 -2.89
C ASP A 266 5.80 -8.18 -1.65
N GLY A 267 4.64 -8.02 -1.02
CA GLY A 267 4.25 -8.73 0.19
C GLY A 267 4.66 -8.04 1.48
N VAL A 268 4.27 -8.65 2.60
CA VAL A 268 4.52 -8.14 3.96
C VAL A 268 5.26 -9.17 4.79
N LEU A 269 6.29 -8.70 5.50
CA LEU A 269 7.02 -9.42 6.52
C LEU A 269 6.67 -8.85 7.91
N SER A 270 6.53 -9.69 8.93
CA SER A 270 6.59 -9.29 10.33
C SER A 270 8.04 -9.36 10.82
N ALA A 271 8.43 -8.41 11.67
CA ALA A 271 9.73 -8.39 12.34
C ALA A 271 9.57 -8.63 13.84
N ALA A 272 10.41 -9.49 14.41
CA ALA A 272 10.41 -9.77 15.84
C ALA A 272 11.84 -9.87 16.41
N VAL A 273 12.02 -9.43 17.65
CA VAL A 273 13.27 -9.56 18.43
C VAL A 273 12.91 -10.25 19.74
N ASP A 274 13.64 -11.31 20.07
CA ASP A 274 13.37 -12.14 21.26
C ASP A 274 11.89 -12.57 21.35
N ASP A 275 11.34 -12.99 20.20
CA ASP A 275 9.94 -13.37 19.98
C ASP A 275 8.91 -12.24 20.21
N GLN A 276 9.35 -10.99 20.40
CA GLN A 276 8.49 -9.82 20.50
C GLN A 276 8.34 -9.13 19.14
N GLU A 277 7.10 -9.03 18.64
CA GLU A 277 6.79 -8.39 17.36
C GLU A 277 7.00 -6.87 17.42
N LEU A 278 7.79 -6.35 16.47
CA LEU A 278 8.13 -4.93 16.33
C LEU A 278 7.27 -4.21 15.29
N GLY A 279 6.70 -4.94 14.33
CA GLY A 279 5.81 -4.38 13.31
C GLY A 279 5.94 -5.02 11.92
N LEU A 280 5.20 -4.46 10.97
CA LEU A 280 5.09 -4.95 9.59
C LEU A 280 5.98 -4.16 8.63
N LEU A 281 6.67 -4.88 7.76
CA LEU A 281 7.60 -4.37 6.75
C LEU A 281 7.06 -4.75 5.36
N GLY A 282 6.87 -3.75 4.51
CA GLY A 282 6.29 -3.91 3.18
C GLY A 282 7.18 -3.37 2.07
N PRO A 283 6.66 -3.29 0.84
CA PRO A 283 7.47 -2.97 -0.33
C PRO A 283 8.14 -1.60 -0.25
N GLY A 284 9.43 -1.57 -0.60
CA GLY A 284 10.32 -0.42 -0.40
C GLY A 284 11.23 -0.54 0.83
N SER A 285 10.87 -1.38 1.81
CA SER A 285 11.71 -1.57 3.02
C SER A 285 13.03 -2.25 2.69
N VAL A 286 14.13 -1.67 3.17
CA VAL A 286 15.47 -2.27 3.14
C VAL A 286 15.70 -3.01 4.46
N LEU A 287 16.18 -4.25 4.38
CA LEU A 287 16.26 -5.18 5.50
C LEU A 287 17.63 -5.81 5.62
N GLY A 288 18.05 -6.06 6.86
CA GLY A 288 19.26 -6.82 7.16
C GLY A 288 20.54 -5.98 7.18
N GLU A 289 20.42 -4.66 7.04
CA GLU A 289 21.46 -3.65 7.11
C GLU A 289 22.22 -3.71 8.43
N ARG A 290 21.50 -3.85 9.54
CA ARG A 290 22.09 -3.98 10.87
C ARG A 290 22.93 -5.22 11.02
N GLY A 291 22.48 -6.33 10.42
CA GLY A 291 23.25 -7.55 10.48
C GLY A 291 24.59 -7.44 9.77
N LEU A 292 24.71 -6.59 8.75
CA LEU A 292 26.00 -6.34 8.10
C LEU A 292 26.95 -5.52 8.97
N ILE A 293 26.43 -4.66 9.85
CA ILE A 293 27.22 -3.85 10.78
C ILE A 293 27.60 -4.68 12.01
N GLU A 294 26.66 -5.43 12.57
CA GLU A 294 26.79 -6.18 13.83
C GLU A 294 27.30 -7.63 13.62
N GLY A 295 27.38 -8.09 12.36
CA GLY A 295 27.83 -9.44 11.96
C GLY A 295 26.78 -10.55 12.11
N ARG A 296 25.62 -10.27 12.72
CA ARG A 296 24.52 -11.22 12.93
C ARG A 296 23.16 -10.56 12.73
N ARG A 297 22.16 -11.33 12.31
CA ARG A 297 20.77 -10.85 12.19
C ARG A 297 20.24 -10.39 13.55
N THR A 298 19.74 -9.17 13.60
CA THR A 298 19.23 -8.55 14.83
C THR A 298 17.77 -8.88 15.09
N ALA A 299 17.02 -9.33 14.07
CA ALA A 299 15.61 -9.68 14.17
C ALA A 299 15.28 -10.92 13.32
N THR A 300 14.22 -11.62 13.71
CA THR A 300 13.55 -12.64 12.91
C THR A 300 12.54 -11.98 11.99
N LEU A 301 12.55 -12.36 10.71
CA LEU A 301 11.65 -11.82 9.69
C LEU A 301 10.80 -12.96 9.10
N THR A 302 9.47 -12.87 9.22
CA THR A 302 8.54 -13.93 8.78
C THR A 302 7.50 -13.39 7.81
N ALA A 303 7.19 -14.17 6.77
CA ALA A 303 6.26 -13.74 5.72
C ALA A 303 4.79 -13.83 6.19
N GLU A 304 4.10 -12.69 6.25
CA GLU A 304 2.65 -12.63 6.54
C GLU A 304 1.79 -12.85 5.30
N THR A 305 2.38 -12.60 4.13
CA THR A 305 1.80 -12.88 2.81
C THR A 305 2.78 -13.69 1.97
N ALA A 306 2.43 -14.01 0.71
CA ALA A 306 3.50 -14.32 -0.25
C ALA A 306 4.40 -13.07 -0.38
N VAL A 307 5.71 -13.25 -0.31
CA VAL A 307 6.69 -12.16 -0.32
C VAL A 307 7.70 -12.38 -1.43
N ARG A 308 8.10 -11.29 -2.09
CA ARG A 308 9.23 -11.25 -3.01
C ARG A 308 10.23 -10.20 -2.53
N VAL A 309 11.48 -10.61 -2.40
CA VAL A 309 12.58 -9.71 -2.06
C VAL A 309 13.66 -9.75 -3.14
N ALA A 310 14.27 -8.60 -3.42
CA ALA A 310 15.57 -8.54 -4.08
C ALA A 310 16.66 -8.79 -3.05
N VAL A 311 17.62 -9.65 -3.38
CA VAL A 311 18.77 -9.98 -2.54
C VAL A 311 19.99 -9.25 -3.10
N ALA A 312 20.67 -8.49 -2.25
CA ALA A 312 21.91 -7.79 -2.59
C ALA A 312 23.04 -8.22 -1.65
N PRO A 313 24.26 -8.46 -2.15
CA PRO A 313 25.42 -8.66 -1.29
C PRO A 313 25.72 -7.35 -0.54
N SER A 314 26.39 -7.45 0.61
CA SER A 314 26.81 -6.29 1.41
C SER A 314 27.62 -5.27 0.63
N GLU A 315 28.43 -5.72 -0.33
CA GLU A 315 29.28 -4.90 -1.19
C GLU A 315 28.50 -4.02 -2.18
N ALA A 316 27.20 -4.27 -2.38
CA ALA A 316 26.38 -3.51 -3.32
C ALA A 316 25.96 -2.12 -2.78
N VAL A 317 26.14 -1.84 -1.49
CA VAL A 317 25.69 -0.61 -0.83
C VAL A 317 26.84 -0.03 0.01
N GLU A 318 27.02 1.29 -0.04
CA GLU A 318 28.04 1.97 0.76
C GLU A 318 27.75 1.87 2.26
N PHE A 319 28.80 1.70 3.06
CA PHE A 319 28.70 1.49 4.51
C PHE A 319 28.00 2.64 5.24
N ASP A 320 28.26 3.89 4.84
CA ASP A 320 27.65 5.07 5.47
C ASP A 320 26.12 5.12 5.25
N ALA A 321 25.64 4.68 4.07
CA ALA A 321 24.21 4.56 3.80
C ALA A 321 23.57 3.46 4.65
N LEU A 322 24.25 2.32 4.85
CA LEU A 322 23.78 1.25 5.73
C LEU A 322 23.69 1.71 7.18
N HIS A 323 24.69 2.44 7.67
CA HIS A 323 24.70 2.96 9.04
C HIS A 323 23.56 3.96 9.26
N ALA A 324 23.31 4.85 8.31
CA ALA A 324 22.24 5.84 8.44
C ALA A 324 20.84 5.21 8.39
N ILE A 325 20.61 4.12 7.64
CA ILE A 325 19.35 3.35 7.71
C ILE A 325 19.21 2.65 9.06
N SER A 326 20.30 2.03 9.54
CA SER A 326 20.33 1.31 10.82
C SER A 326 19.87 2.16 12.00
N GLU A 327 20.29 3.43 12.08
CA GLU A 327 19.87 4.34 13.16
C GLU A 327 18.34 4.57 13.17
N GLY A 328 17.69 4.58 12.00
CA GLY A 328 16.24 4.69 11.87
C GLY A 328 15.47 3.40 12.20
N HIS A 329 16.15 2.25 12.23
CA HIS A 329 15.56 0.92 12.40
C HIS A 329 15.73 0.30 13.80
N ARG A 330 16.37 0.99 14.75
CA ARG A 330 16.40 0.56 16.16
C ARG A 330 15.05 0.77 16.85
N ARG A 331 14.05 -0.03 16.50
CA ARG A 331 12.70 0.05 17.07
C ARG A 331 12.59 -0.65 18.43
N GLU A 332 13.51 -1.56 18.73
CA GLU A 332 13.57 -2.28 20.00
C GLU A 332 14.12 -1.45 21.17
N ASP A 333 14.92 -0.40 20.91
CA ASP A 333 15.44 0.49 21.96
C ASP A 333 14.32 1.22 22.71
N GLY A 334 13.16 1.40 22.06
CA GLY A 334 11.94 1.92 22.69
C GLY A 334 11.21 0.90 23.58
N LEU A 335 11.46 -0.41 23.41
CA LEU A 335 10.91 -1.48 24.24
C LEU A 335 11.75 -1.68 25.52
N ALA A 336 13.07 -1.49 25.44
CA ALA A 336 13.96 -1.53 26.60
C ALA A 336 13.68 -0.40 27.63
N ALA A 337 13.03 0.68 27.21
CA ALA A 337 12.66 1.79 28.09
C ALA A 337 11.48 1.48 29.05
N TRP A 338 10.77 0.36 28.87
CA TRP A 338 9.66 -0.06 29.75
C TRP A 338 10.06 -1.07 30.83
N ASP A 339 11.26 -1.67 30.75
CA ASP A 339 11.67 -2.77 31.64
C ASP A 339 12.78 -2.40 32.65
N THR A 340 13.09 -1.11 32.80
CA THR A 340 13.95 -0.60 33.88
C THR A 340 13.18 0.28 34.87
N GLY A 341 11.98 -0.19 35.25
CA GLY A 341 11.34 0.21 36.50
C GLY A 341 12.11 -0.37 37.70
N GLU A 342 13.32 0.14 37.94
CA GLU A 342 14.14 -0.21 39.09
C GLU A 342 13.35 0.17 40.36
N VAL A 343 12.85 -0.85 41.06
CA VAL A 343 12.31 -0.73 42.42
C VAL A 343 13.41 -0.15 43.30
N ARG A 344 13.26 1.12 43.68
CA ARG A 344 14.04 1.72 44.77
C ARG A 344 13.10 2.24 45.85
N GLY A 345 13.16 1.56 46.99
CA GLY A 345 12.96 2.11 48.34
C GLY A 345 11.53 2.42 48.74
#